data_AF-A0A0F2Q899-F1
#
_entry.id   AF-A0A0F2Q899-F1
#
_cell.length_a   1.000
_cell.length_b   1.000
_cell.length_c   1.000
_cell.angle_alpha   90.00
_cell.angle_beta   90.00
_cell.angle_gamma   90.00
#
_symmetry.space_group_name_H-M   'P 1'
#
loop_
_entity.id
_entity.type
_entity.pdbx_description
1 polymer ?
#
loop_
_entity_poly.entity_id
_entity_poly.type
_entity_poly.pdbx_seq_one_letter_code
_entity_poly.pdbx_strand_id
1 'polypeptide(L)'
;MEFLDFFKMILENPFVASFVFLYGLGWLLKHHTPLNNNYIPWVLGLLGMAMGCLLLELSLKGAIAGFAMGLFTVGAYEFLKNTARATRGK
;
A
#
# COMPACT_ATOMS: atom_id res chain seq x y z
N MET A 1 -12.32 18.87 -17.43
CA MET A 1 -11.97 17.43 -17.34
C MET A 1 -11.49 17.14 -15.92
N GLU A 2 -12.36 17.13 -14.91
CA GLU A 2 -11.86 17.45 -13.55
C GLU A 2 -12.16 16.47 -12.40
N PHE A 3 -13.19 15.62 -12.47
CA PHE A 3 -13.43 14.66 -11.37
C PHE A 3 -13.88 13.30 -11.89
N LEU A 4 -14.89 13.27 -12.76
CA LEU A 4 -15.37 12.01 -13.36
C LEU A 4 -14.27 11.28 -14.16
N ASP A 5 -13.39 12.01 -14.83
CA ASP A 5 -12.27 11.43 -15.59
C ASP A 5 -11.23 10.77 -14.67
N PHE A 6 -11.05 11.29 -13.45
CA PHE A 6 -10.20 10.69 -12.43
C PHE A 6 -10.80 9.38 -11.89
N PHE A 7 -12.12 9.34 -11.61
CA PHE A 7 -12.78 8.10 -11.20
C PHE A 7 -12.76 7.04 -12.29
N LYS A 8 -12.94 7.44 -13.56
CA LYS A 8 -12.76 6.53 -14.69
C LYS A 8 -11.34 5.97 -14.74
N MET A 9 -10.32 6.82 -14.60
CA MET A 9 -8.92 6.38 -14.55
C MET A 9 -8.66 5.36 -13.42
N ILE A 10 -9.23 5.58 -12.23
CA ILE A 10 -9.14 4.62 -11.12
C ILE A 10 -9.78 3.28 -11.52
N LEU A 11 -11.00 3.30 -12.06
CA LEU A 11 -11.75 2.09 -12.37
C LEU A 11 -11.20 1.32 -13.58
N GLU A 12 -10.62 2.01 -14.55
CA GLU A 12 -10.09 1.41 -15.78
C GLU A 12 -8.65 0.88 -15.59
N ASN A 13 -7.88 1.45 -14.66
CA ASN A 13 -6.52 1.01 -14.40
C ASN A 13 -6.43 0.26 -13.06
N PRO A 14 -6.29 -1.08 -13.08
CA PRO A 14 -6.30 -1.88 -11.86
C PRO A 14 -5.11 -1.59 -10.92
N PHE A 15 -3.99 -1.07 -11.43
CA PHE A 15 -2.89 -0.61 -10.59
C PHE A 15 -3.25 0.67 -9.83
N VAL A 16 -3.90 1.62 -10.51
CA VAL A 16 -4.36 2.87 -9.88
C VAL A 16 -5.45 2.58 -8.87
N ALA A 17 -6.42 1.70 -9.19
CA ALA A 17 -7.41 1.20 -8.24
C ALA A 17 -6.75 0.60 -7.00
N SER A 18 -5.76 -0.27 -7.19
CA SER A 18 -5.05 -0.94 -6.11
C SER A 18 -4.29 0.04 -5.23
N PHE A 19 -3.63 1.04 -5.84
CA PHE A 19 -2.95 2.09 -5.10
C PHE A 19 -3.92 2.92 -4.25
N VAL A 20 -5.04 3.37 -4.82
CA VAL A 20 -6.06 4.14 -4.10
C VAL A 20 -6.68 3.32 -2.97
N PHE A 21 -6.94 2.04 -3.21
CA PHE A 21 -7.43 1.11 -2.19
C PHE A 21 -6.44 0.97 -1.03
N LEU A 22 -5.15 0.70 -1.31
CA LEU A 22 -4.12 0.58 -0.28
C LEU A 22 -3.93 1.90 0.49
N TYR A 23 -4.02 3.04 -0.20
CA TYR A 23 -3.94 4.35 0.42
C TYR A 23 -5.11 4.59 1.40
N GLY A 24 -6.34 4.33 0.97
CA GLY A 24 -7.53 4.43 1.83
C GLY A 24 -7.48 3.44 3.00
N LEU A 25 -7.00 2.23 2.76
CA LEU A 25 -6.81 1.22 3.80
C LEU A 25 -5.76 1.67 4.83
N GLY A 26 -4.66 2.28 4.38
CA GLY A 26 -3.64 2.84 5.27
C GLY A 26 -4.19 3.94 6.18
N TRP A 27 -5.04 4.81 5.64
CA TRP A 27 -5.75 5.82 6.43
C TRP A 27 -6.68 5.17 7.47
N LEU A 28 -7.44 4.15 7.06
CA LEU A 28 -8.37 3.44 7.94
C LEU A 28 -7.64 2.70 9.07
N LEU A 29 -6.57 1.98 8.77
CA LEU A 29 -5.74 1.32 9.77
C LEU A 29 -5.20 2.34 10.78
N LYS A 30 -4.71 3.49 10.31
CA LYS A 30 -4.12 4.51 11.16
C LYS A 30 -5.11 5.19 12.12
N HIS A 31 -6.37 5.37 11.71
CA HIS A 31 -7.35 6.16 12.47
C HIS A 31 -8.40 5.30 13.19
N HIS A 32 -8.69 4.10 12.69
CA HIS A 32 -9.81 3.28 13.16
C HIS A 32 -9.39 1.91 13.69
N THR A 33 -8.08 1.61 13.79
CA THR A 33 -7.62 0.37 14.41
C THR A 33 -6.61 0.64 15.52
N PRO A 34 -6.56 -0.20 16.58
CA PRO A 34 -5.56 -0.11 17.64
C PRO A 34 -4.18 -0.64 17.20
N LEU A 35 -3.96 -0.85 15.90
CA LEU A 35 -2.71 -1.36 15.38
C LEU A 35 -1.59 -0.33 15.66
N ASN A 36 -0.44 -0.80 16.15
CA ASN A 36 0.71 0.09 16.29
C ASN A 36 1.11 0.60 14.90
N ASN A 37 1.16 1.93 14.76
CA ASN A 37 1.50 2.64 13.53
C ASN A 37 2.81 2.18 12.89
N ASN A 38 3.73 1.62 13.69
CA ASN A 38 5.00 1.11 13.20
C ASN A 38 4.84 -0.13 12.29
N TYR A 39 3.73 -0.88 12.41
CA TYR A 39 3.44 -2.07 11.60
C TYR A 39 2.54 -1.80 10.39
N ILE A 40 1.81 -0.68 10.36
CA ILE A 40 0.96 -0.30 9.22
C ILE A 40 1.72 -0.37 7.87
N PRO A 41 2.97 0.14 7.76
CA PRO A 41 3.71 0.07 6.51
C PRO A 41 3.98 -1.37 6.04
N TRP A 42 4.23 -2.28 6.98
CA TRP A 42 4.44 -3.70 6.67
C TRP A 42 3.15 -4.38 6.22
N VAL A 43 2.02 -4.08 6.88
CA VAL A 43 0.70 -4.59 6.48
C VAL A 43 0.36 -4.11 5.07
N LEU A 44 0.54 -2.82 4.77
CA LEU A 44 0.29 -2.28 3.44
C LEU A 44 1.25 -2.82 2.38
N GLY A 45 2.52 -3.02 2.73
CA GLY A 45 3.50 -3.65 1.86
C GLY A 45 3.11 -5.09 1.49
N LEU A 46 2.75 -5.92 2.48
CA LEU A 46 2.32 -7.30 2.24
C LEU A 46 1.02 -7.40 1.46
N LEU A 47 0.04 -6.53 1.75
CA LEU A 47 -1.19 -6.45 0.96
C LEU A 47 -0.90 -6.01 -0.47
N GLY A 48 -0.05 -5.00 -0.64
CA GLY A 48 0.42 -4.57 -1.95
C GLY A 48 1.11 -5.71 -2.72
N MET A 49 1.95 -6.50 -2.05
CA MET A 49 2.61 -7.67 -2.63
C MET A 49 1.60 -8.70 -3.13
N ALA A 50 0.61 -9.03 -2.31
CA ALA A 50 -0.46 -9.96 -2.71
C ALA A 50 -1.25 -9.42 -3.91
N MET A 51 -1.59 -8.13 -3.91
CA MET A 51 -2.27 -7.50 -5.04
C MET A 51 -1.41 -7.49 -6.31
N GLY A 52 -0.13 -7.15 -6.21
CA GLY A 52 0.79 -7.16 -7.35
C GLY A 52 1.00 -8.56 -7.93
N CYS A 53 1.03 -9.59 -7.08
CA CYS A 53 1.00 -10.98 -7.52
C CYS A 53 -0.27 -11.29 -8.32
N LEU A 54 -1.45 -10.88 -7.83
CA LEU A 54 -2.71 -11.12 -8.53
C LEU A 54 -2.79 -10.36 -9.86
N LEU A 55 -2.26 -9.12 -9.92
CA LEU A 55 -2.28 -8.28 -11.13
C LEU A 55 -1.29 -8.73 -12.20
N LEU A 56 -0.22 -9.42 -11.82
CA LEU A 56 0.88 -9.81 -12.71
C LEU A 56 1.13 -11.32 -12.66
N GLU A 57 0.04 -12.10 -12.71
CA GLU A 57 0.04 -13.55 -12.94
C GLU A 57 0.93 -14.36 -11.98
N LEU A 58 0.88 -14.03 -10.68
CA LEU A 58 1.63 -14.68 -9.60
C LEU A 58 3.15 -14.69 -9.84
N SER A 59 3.66 -13.68 -10.54
CA SER A 59 5.09 -13.55 -10.79
C SER A 59 5.84 -12.88 -9.65
N LEU A 60 7.13 -13.22 -9.49
CA LEU A 60 8.03 -12.54 -8.55
C LEU A 60 8.12 -11.04 -8.82
N LYS A 61 8.09 -10.65 -10.11
CA LYS A 61 8.08 -9.24 -10.53
C LYS A 61 6.81 -8.53 -10.03
N GLY A 62 5.67 -9.21 -10.11
CA GLY A 62 4.40 -8.74 -9.55
C GLY A 62 4.45 -8.52 -8.06
N ALA A 63 5.01 -9.49 -7.33
CA ALA A 63 5.20 -9.38 -5.89
C ALA A 63 6.02 -8.14 -5.50
N ILE A 64 7.16 -7.91 -6.17
CA ILE A 64 8.04 -6.78 -5.89
C ILE A 64 7.37 -5.45 -6.25
N ALA A 65 6.75 -5.36 -7.43
CA ALA A 65 6.06 -4.16 -7.87
C ALA A 65 4.89 -3.80 -6.94
N GLY A 66 4.10 -4.80 -6.55
CA GLY A 66 3.00 -4.64 -5.60
C GLY A 66 3.47 -4.24 -4.20
N PHE A 67 4.54 -4.86 -3.70
CA PHE A 67 5.12 -4.51 -2.42
C PHE A 67 5.59 -3.04 -2.42
N ALA A 68 6.31 -2.64 -3.46
CA ALA A 68 6.75 -1.26 -3.64
C ALA A 68 5.57 -0.30 -3.69
N MET A 69 4.52 -0.61 -4.45
CA MET A 69 3.28 0.18 -4.54
C MET A 69 2.63 0.37 -3.16
N GLY A 70 2.52 -0.70 -2.37
CA GLY A 70 2.02 -0.64 -0.99
C GLY A 70 2.86 0.26 -0.10
N LEU A 71 4.19 0.19 -0.20
CA LEU A 71 5.09 1.07 0.55
C LEU A 71 5.03 2.54 0.11
N PHE A 72 4.82 2.81 -1.18
CA PHE A 72 4.69 4.16 -1.71
C PHE A 72 3.51 4.91 -1.10
N THR A 73 2.46 4.22 -0.64
CA THR A 73 1.32 4.87 0.04
C THR A 73 1.69 5.55 1.36
N VAL A 74 2.76 5.07 2.03
CA VAL A 74 3.25 5.63 3.30
C VAL A 74 4.52 6.46 3.11
N GLY A 75 5.28 6.20 2.03
CA GLY A 75 6.55 6.82 1.72
C GLY A 75 7.74 6.04 2.30
N ALA A 76 8.81 5.90 1.50
CA ALA A 76 9.97 5.08 1.84
C ALA A 76 10.66 5.50 3.14
N TYR A 77 10.72 6.81 3.43
CA TYR A 77 11.31 7.34 4.66
C TYR A 77 10.53 6.90 5.91
N GLU A 78 9.20 7.02 5.88
CA GLU A 78 8.34 6.60 6.99
C GLU A 78 8.38 5.08 7.17
N PHE A 79 8.45 4.30 6.09
CA PHE A 79 8.68 2.85 6.17
C PHE A 79 9.97 2.50 6.93
N LEU A 80 11.10 3.10 6.55
CA LEU A 80 12.39 2.83 7.20
C LEU A 80 12.38 3.24 8.67
N LYS A 81 11.86 4.43 8.97
CA LYS A 81 11.76 4.97 10.33
C LYS A 81 10.86 4.10 11.22
N ASN A 82 9.71 3.67 10.73
CA ASN A 82 8.77 2.83 11.46
C ASN A 82 9.30 1.40 11.65
N THR A 83 9.99 0.86 10.65
CA THR A 83 10.69 -0.43 10.77
C THR A 83 11.80 -0.40 11.82
N ALA A 84 12.57 0.69 11.87
CA ALA A 84 13.62 0.88 12.88
C ALA A 84 13.04 1.02 14.30
N ARG A 85 11.82 1.55 14.45
CA ARG A 85 11.11 1.63 15.74
C ARG A 85 10.56 0.26 16.15
N ALA A 86 9.90 -0.45 15.23
CA ALA A 86 9.35 -1.78 15.47
C ALA A 86 10.43 -2.78 15.93
N THR A 87 11.60 -2.79 15.27
CA THR A 87 12.73 -3.67 15.64
C THR A 87 13.36 -3.31 16.99
N ARG A 88 13.15 -2.08 17.49
CA ARG A 88 13.58 -1.63 18.82
C ARG A 88 12.50 -1.82 19.89
N GLY A 89 11.37 -2.45 19.57
CA GLY A 89 10.26 -2.67 20.51
C GLY A 89 9.56 -1.38 20.96
N LYS A 90 9.67 -0.31 20.18
CA LYS A 90 8.99 0.98 20.40
C LYS A 90 7.81 1.11 19.44
#